data_AF-A0A356I792-F1
#
_entry.id   AF-A0A356I792-F1
#
_cell.length_a   1.000
_cell.length_b   1.000
_cell.length_c   1.000
_cell.angle_alpha   90.00
_cell.angle_beta   90.00
_cell.angle_gamma   90.00
#
_symmetry.space_group_name_H-M   'P 1'
#
loop_
_entity.id
_entity.type
_entity.pdbx_description
1 polymer ?
#
loop_
_entity_poly.entity_id
_entity_poly.type
_entity_poly.pdbx_seq_one_letter_code
_entity_poly.pdbx_strand_id
1 'polypeptide(L)'
;MERKQLIKSAIFLILLIGLIFGGSWRANRIDNPLFRGETMGTTYSIRLIGILHKKETGRLAEKMDELLLELNQSMSTWIKDSQISKFNHTLSTEPVVVSESFYTVTKKALQLAKKSNGAFDPTLQPLLNAWGFGSESS
;
A
#
# COMPACT_ATOMS: atom_id res chain seq x y z
N MET A 1 5.95 38.88 -49.72
CA MET A 1 4.83 38.07 -49.19
C MET A 1 3.73 39.02 -48.75
N GLU A 2 2.52 38.88 -49.28
CA GLU A 2 1.38 39.76 -48.97
C GLU A 2 1.08 39.76 -47.45
N ARG A 3 0.80 40.93 -46.86
CA ARG A 3 0.47 41.08 -45.42
C ARG A 3 -0.64 40.12 -44.98
N LYS A 4 -1.59 39.84 -45.88
CA LYS A 4 -2.70 38.89 -45.68
C LYS A 4 -2.23 37.44 -45.55
N GLN A 5 -1.15 37.06 -46.23
CA GLN A 5 -0.58 35.70 -46.19
C GLN A 5 0.21 35.46 -44.90
N LEU A 6 0.94 36.48 -44.41
CA LEU A 6 1.58 36.46 -43.08
C LEU A 6 0.57 36.26 -41.95
N ILE A 7 -0.56 36.96 -42.00
CA ILE A 7 -1.61 36.84 -40.97
C ILE A 7 -2.25 35.44 -40.98
N LYS A 8 -2.54 34.88 -42.16
CA LYS A 8 -3.10 33.53 -42.28
C LYS A 8 -2.14 32.46 -41.73
N SER A 9 -0.85 32.55 -42.05
CA SER A 9 0.16 31.63 -41.53
C SER A 9 0.33 31.74 -40.01
N ALA A 10 0.26 32.95 -39.44
CA ALA A 10 0.33 33.15 -37.99
C ALA A 10 -0.89 32.57 -37.26
N ILE A 11 -2.11 32.76 -37.79
CA ILE A 11 -3.33 32.17 -37.22
C ILE A 11 -3.28 30.64 -37.29
N PHE A 12 -2.82 30.09 -38.41
CA PHE A 12 -2.64 28.64 -38.56
C PHE A 12 -1.64 28.08 -37.54
N LEU A 13 -0.51 28.77 -37.32
CA LEU A 13 0.48 28.38 -36.32
C LEU A 13 -0.08 28.41 -34.89
N ILE A 14 -0.85 29.45 -34.54
CA ILE A 14 -1.50 29.57 -33.22
C ILE A 14 -2.51 28.44 -33.01
N LEU A 15 -3.31 28.11 -34.03
CA LEU A 15 -4.24 26.99 -33.97
C LEU A 15 -3.52 25.64 -33.82
N LEU A 16 -2.39 25.45 -34.52
CA LEU A 16 -1.57 24.24 -34.41
C LEU A 16 -0.98 24.09 -33.00
N ILE A 17 -0.47 25.19 -32.42
CA ILE A 17 0.02 25.25 -31.04
C ILE A 17 -1.14 24.94 -30.06
N GLY A 18 -2.30 25.56 -30.24
CA GLY A 18 -3.48 25.31 -29.40
C GLY A 18 -3.92 23.84 -29.40
N LEU A 19 -3.83 23.16 -30.55
CA LEU A 19 -4.15 21.73 -30.69
C LEU A 19 -3.14 20.83 -29.97
N ILE A 20 -1.85 21.14 -30.06
CA ILE A 20 -0.76 20.40 -29.41
C ILE A 20 -0.81 20.57 -27.89
N PHE A 21 -1.08 21.79 -27.40
CA PHE A 21 -1.10 22.07 -25.95
C PHE A 21 -2.44 21.75 -25.27
N GLY A 22 -3.57 21.78 -26.00
CA GLY A 22 -4.90 21.50 -25.45
C GLY A 22 -5.12 20.04 -25.05
N GLY A 23 -4.50 19.08 -25.75
CA GLY A 23 -4.60 17.65 -25.43
C GLY A 23 -3.90 17.26 -24.12
N SER A 24 -2.83 17.98 -23.75
CA SER A 24 -1.97 17.70 -22.60
C SER A 24 -2.64 17.95 -21.25
N TRP A 25 -3.65 18.84 -21.20
CA TRP A 25 -4.31 19.23 -19.95
C TRP A 25 -5.25 18.15 -19.41
N ARG A 26 -5.89 17.37 -20.29
CA ARG A 26 -6.73 16.21 -19.90
C ARG A 26 -5.90 14.97 -19.57
N ALA A 27 -4.73 14.79 -20.21
CA ALA A 27 -3.87 13.63 -20.00
C ALA A 27 -3.24 13.54 -18.61
N ASN A 28 -3.26 14.63 -17.82
CA ASN A 28 -2.60 14.69 -16.51
C ASN A 28 -3.55 14.49 -15.32
N ARG A 29 -4.79 14.04 -15.56
CA ARG A 29 -5.80 13.74 -14.53
C ARG A 29 -6.30 12.31 -14.66
N ILE A 30 -6.52 11.65 -13.53
CA ILE A 30 -7.04 10.30 -13.42
C ILE A 30 -8.33 10.36 -12.62
N ASP A 31 -9.43 9.92 -13.24
CA ASP A 31 -10.74 9.81 -12.59
C ASP A 31 -10.86 8.44 -11.89
N ASN A 32 -11.35 8.47 -10.66
CA ASN A 32 -11.51 7.34 -9.74
C ASN A 32 -10.30 6.39 -9.73
N PRO A 33 -9.10 6.87 -9.36
CA PRO A 33 -7.87 6.09 -9.47
C PRO A 33 -7.96 4.80 -8.67
N LEU A 34 -7.43 3.74 -9.28
CA LEU A 34 -7.41 2.39 -8.76
C LEU A 34 -5.96 1.95 -8.52
N PHE A 35 -5.64 1.64 -7.27
CA PHE A 35 -4.36 1.10 -6.84
C PHE A 35 -4.50 -0.40 -6.61
N ARG A 36 -3.56 -1.18 -7.12
CA ARG A 36 -3.51 -2.64 -6.96
C ARG A 36 -2.07 -3.06 -6.77
N GLY A 37 -1.88 -4.09 -5.97
CA GLY A 37 -0.57 -4.70 -5.74
C GLY A 37 -0.70 -5.97 -4.93
N GLU A 38 0.45 -6.52 -4.57
CA GLU A 38 0.58 -7.76 -3.82
C GLU A 38 1.27 -7.49 -2.48
N THR A 39 0.76 -8.10 -1.41
CA THR A 39 1.39 -8.03 -0.08
C THR A 39 0.82 -9.12 0.82
N MET A 40 1.58 -9.53 1.84
CA MET A 40 1.12 -10.48 2.88
C MET A 40 0.51 -11.78 2.32
N GLY A 41 1.04 -12.29 1.20
CA GLY A 41 0.57 -13.51 0.55
C GLY A 41 -0.75 -13.38 -0.21
N THR A 42 -1.21 -12.16 -0.49
CA THR A 42 -2.45 -11.88 -1.25
C THR A 42 -2.34 -10.59 -2.07
N THR A 43 -3.45 -10.14 -2.64
CA THR A 43 -3.54 -8.91 -3.44
C THR A 43 -4.41 -7.86 -2.74
N TYR A 44 -4.12 -6.58 -2.94
CA TYR A 44 -4.95 -5.47 -2.50
C TYR A 44 -5.55 -4.69 -3.69
N SER A 45 -6.68 -4.02 -3.45
CA SER A 45 -7.31 -3.13 -4.43
C SER A 45 -7.96 -1.95 -3.71
N ILE A 46 -7.46 -0.73 -3.97
CA ILE A 46 -7.94 0.51 -3.35
C ILE A 46 -8.44 1.42 -4.46
N ARG A 47 -9.74 1.77 -4.42
CA ARG A 47 -10.35 2.72 -5.35
C ARG A 47 -10.66 4.01 -4.62
N LEU A 48 -10.17 5.13 -5.15
CA LEU A 48 -10.58 6.44 -4.69
C LEU A 48 -11.73 6.97 -5.54
N ILE A 49 -12.60 7.75 -4.91
CA ILE A 49 -13.66 8.48 -5.60
C ILE A 49 -13.17 9.91 -5.86
N GLY A 50 -13.24 10.36 -7.10
CA GLY A 50 -12.82 11.71 -7.51
C GLY A 50 -11.62 11.72 -8.46
N ILE A 51 -11.11 12.92 -8.71
CA ILE A 51 -10.09 13.17 -9.74
C ILE A 51 -8.77 13.56 -9.08
N LEU A 52 -7.69 12.83 -9.39
CA LEU A 52 -6.32 13.16 -8.97
C LEU A 52 -5.45 13.53 -10.16
N HIS A 53 -4.42 14.33 -9.94
CA HIS A 53 -3.37 14.48 -10.94
C HIS A 53 -2.50 13.21 -11.01
N LYS A 54 -1.92 12.94 -12.18
CA LYS A 54 -1.06 11.77 -12.39
C LYS A 54 0.12 11.73 -11.41
N LYS A 55 0.74 12.88 -11.14
CA LYS A 55 1.83 13.01 -10.16
C LYS A 55 1.37 12.69 -8.73
N GLU A 56 0.19 13.15 -8.34
CA GLU A 56 -0.37 12.88 -7.01
C GLU A 56 -0.73 11.40 -6.84
N THR A 57 -1.27 10.79 -7.90
CA THR A 57 -1.57 9.35 -7.96
C THR A 57 -0.29 8.54 -7.76
N GLY A 58 0.80 8.88 -8.46
CA GLY A 58 2.10 8.20 -8.28
C GLY A 58 2.63 8.31 -6.85
N ARG A 59 2.66 9.52 -6.28
CA ARG A 59 3.08 9.74 -4.89
C ARG A 59 2.22 8.97 -3.88
N LEU A 60 0.92 8.83 -4.15
CA LEU A 60 0.04 8.08 -3.27
C LEU A 60 0.31 6.58 -3.35
N ALA A 61 0.58 6.04 -4.55
CA ALA A 61 0.97 4.65 -4.73
C ALA A 61 2.24 4.33 -3.94
N GLU A 62 3.29 5.17 -4.07
CA GLU A 62 4.54 5.01 -3.31
C GLU A 62 4.29 4.97 -1.81
N LYS A 63 3.49 5.91 -1.28
CA LYS A 63 3.14 5.94 0.15
C LYS A 63 2.32 4.74 0.61
N MET A 64 1.46 4.20 -0.25
CA MET A 64 0.69 2.99 0.06
C MET A 64 1.63 1.78 0.16
N ASP A 65 2.54 1.64 -0.80
CA ASP A 65 3.50 0.53 -0.81
C ASP A 65 4.47 0.61 0.37
N GLU A 66 4.97 1.80 0.72
CA GLU A 66 5.79 2.04 1.91
C GLU A 66 5.06 1.60 3.19
N LEU A 67 3.81 2.02 3.37
CA LEU A 67 3.01 1.67 4.55
C LEU A 67 2.73 0.17 4.63
N LEU A 68 2.38 -0.46 3.51
CA LEU A 68 2.11 -1.90 3.45
C LEU A 68 3.38 -2.72 3.71
N LEU A 69 4.53 -2.25 3.22
CA LEU A 69 5.83 -2.87 3.47
C LEU A 69 6.21 -2.76 4.94
N GLU A 70 6.05 -1.59 5.56
CA GLU A 70 6.31 -1.38 7.00
C GLU A 70 5.45 -2.31 7.86
N LEU A 71 4.15 -2.40 7.54
CA LEU A 71 3.23 -3.29 8.26
C LEU A 71 3.63 -4.77 8.10
N ASN A 72 4.03 -5.17 6.88
CA ASN A 72 4.49 -6.53 6.61
C ASN A 72 5.79 -6.85 7.37
N GLN A 73 6.73 -5.90 7.44
CA GLN A 73 7.97 -6.04 8.23
C GLN A 73 7.69 -6.09 9.74
N SER A 74 6.56 -5.59 10.21
CA SER A 74 6.17 -5.73 11.63
C SER A 74 5.49 -7.07 11.91
N MET A 75 4.55 -7.50 11.06
CA MET A 75 3.56 -8.54 11.40
C MET A 75 3.73 -9.87 10.66
N SER A 76 4.64 -9.97 9.69
CA SER A 76 4.78 -11.20 8.90
C SER A 76 5.55 -12.27 9.67
N THR A 77 4.90 -13.41 9.93
CA THR A 77 5.55 -14.60 10.47
C THR A 77 6.43 -15.32 9.45
N TRP A 78 6.36 -14.94 8.17
CA TRP A 78 7.14 -15.51 7.07
C TRP A 78 8.45 -14.75 6.82
N ILE A 79 8.54 -13.49 7.26
CA ILE A 79 9.76 -12.69 7.18
C ILE A 79 10.58 -12.94 8.45
N LYS A 80 11.79 -13.50 8.29
CA LYS A 80 12.64 -13.94 9.41
C LYS A 80 13.03 -12.81 10.36
N ASP A 81 13.27 -11.61 9.84
CA ASP A 81 13.71 -10.45 10.60
C ASP A 81 12.58 -9.45 10.91
N SER A 82 11.33 -9.89 10.74
CA SER A 82 10.17 -9.10 11.14
C SER A 82 10.11 -8.93 12.65
N GLN A 83 9.36 -7.92 13.11
CA GLN A 83 9.20 -7.69 14.54
C GLN A 83 8.51 -8.87 15.23
N ILE A 84 7.46 -9.46 14.62
CA ILE A 84 6.77 -10.63 15.19
C ILE A 84 7.68 -11.86 15.25
N SER A 85 8.49 -12.12 14.21
CA SER A 85 9.40 -13.27 14.19
C SER A 85 10.48 -13.13 15.25
N LYS A 86 11.08 -11.93 15.38
CA LYS A 86 12.04 -11.62 16.45
C LYS A 86 11.44 -11.80 17.85
N PHE A 87 10.19 -11.35 18.04
CA PHE A 87 9.46 -11.57 19.29
C PHE A 87 9.27 -13.06 19.57
N ASN A 88 8.81 -13.84 18.59
CA ASN A 88 8.56 -15.28 18.73
C ASN A 88 9.83 -16.10 19.03
N HIS A 89 11.00 -15.67 18.55
CA HIS A 89 12.28 -16.33 18.83
C HIS A 89 12.92 -15.89 20.15
N THR A 90 12.32 -14.94 20.88
CA THR A 90 12.82 -14.50 22.18
C THR A 90 12.50 -15.53 23.26
N LEU A 91 13.50 -15.94 24.03
CA LEU A 91 13.35 -16.83 25.20
C LEU A 91 13.33 -16.08 26.54
N SER A 92 13.47 -14.76 26.50
CA SER A 92 13.45 -13.90 27.69
C SER A 92 12.02 -13.65 28.16
N THR A 93 11.84 -13.51 29.47
CA THR A 93 10.59 -13.03 30.10
C THR A 93 10.57 -11.53 30.34
N GLU A 94 11.65 -10.83 29.99
CA GLU A 94 11.74 -9.37 30.13
C GLU A 94 10.82 -8.66 29.13
N PRO A 95 10.30 -7.46 29.47
CA PRO A 95 9.50 -6.67 28.54
C PRO A 95 10.25 -6.38 27.23
N VAL A 96 9.60 -6.63 26.10
CA VAL A 96 10.14 -6.32 24.77
C VAL A 96 9.57 -4.97 24.30
N VAL A 97 10.46 -4.06 23.90
CA VAL A 97 10.06 -2.80 23.26
C VAL A 97 9.55 -3.10 21.85
N VAL A 98 8.34 -2.64 21.55
CA VAL A 98 7.67 -2.89 20.26
C VAL A 98 7.19 -1.58 19.64
N SER A 99 6.88 -1.62 18.34
CA SER A 99 6.26 -0.47 17.65
C SER A 99 4.84 -0.23 18.16
N GLU A 100 4.33 1.00 17.98
CA GLU A 100 2.96 1.35 18.34
C GLU A 100 1.92 0.50 17.58
N SER A 101 2.16 0.25 16.29
CA SER A 101 1.34 -0.62 15.44
C SER A 101 1.29 -2.05 15.98
N PHE A 102 2.44 -2.62 16.34
CA PHE A 102 2.53 -3.96 16.94
C PHE A 102 1.77 -4.05 18.26
N TYR A 103 1.97 -3.06 19.14
CA TYR A 103 1.22 -2.98 20.39
C TYR A 103 -0.29 -2.90 20.16
N THR A 104 -0.73 -2.06 19.23
CA THR A 104 -2.15 -1.83 18.93
C THR A 104 -2.84 -3.09 18.43
N VAL A 105 -2.23 -3.80 17.47
CA VAL A 105 -2.78 -5.05 16.93
C VAL A 105 -2.77 -6.14 17.99
N THR A 106 -1.66 -6.32 18.71
CA THR A 106 -1.55 -7.34 19.78
C THR A 106 -2.59 -7.11 20.87
N LYS A 107 -2.76 -5.87 21.32
CA LYS A 107 -3.78 -5.49 22.30
C LYS A 107 -5.19 -5.83 21.82
N LYS A 108 -5.49 -5.58 20.54
CA LYS A 108 -6.80 -5.93 19.95
C LYS A 108 -6.99 -7.43 19.82
N ALA A 109 -5.96 -8.17 19.40
CA ALA A 109 -6.00 -9.62 19.30
C ALA A 109 -6.28 -10.27 20.66
N LEU A 110 -5.61 -9.84 21.73
CA LEU A 110 -5.84 -10.34 23.10
C LEU A 110 -7.23 -9.95 23.63
N GLN A 111 -7.72 -8.75 23.31
CA GLN A 111 -9.10 -8.35 23.64
C GLN A 111 -10.13 -9.23 22.94
N LEU A 112 -9.91 -9.55 21.66
CA LEU A 112 -10.79 -10.42 20.89
C LEU A 112 -10.76 -11.86 21.43
N ALA A 113 -9.58 -12.38 21.76
CA ALA A 113 -9.44 -13.70 22.37
C ALA A 113 -10.30 -13.84 23.63
N LYS A 114 -10.22 -12.83 24.53
CA LYS A 114 -11.06 -12.78 25.74
C LYS A 114 -12.55 -12.70 25.42
N LYS A 115 -12.96 -11.85 24.48
CA LYS A 115 -14.38 -11.69 24.10
C LYS A 115 -14.97 -12.91 23.42
N SER A 116 -14.14 -13.69 22.76
CA SER A 116 -14.52 -14.91 22.05
C SER A 116 -14.45 -16.17 22.92
N ASN A 117 -14.13 -16.05 24.21
CA ASN A 117 -13.87 -17.18 25.11
C ASN A 117 -12.84 -18.17 24.54
N GLY A 118 -11.78 -17.65 23.90
CA GLY A 118 -10.71 -18.46 23.31
C GLY A 118 -11.00 -19.04 21.93
N ALA A 119 -12.16 -18.78 21.32
CA ALA A 119 -12.42 -19.22 19.94
C ALA A 119 -11.48 -18.53 18.92
N PHE A 120 -11.03 -17.32 19.23
CA PHE A 120 -9.88 -16.67 18.58
C PHE A 120 -8.69 -16.73 19.54
N ASP A 121 -7.54 -17.20 19.06
CA ASP A 121 -6.29 -17.22 19.85
C ASP A 121 -5.10 -16.84 18.96
N PRO A 122 -4.42 -15.69 19.22
CA PRO A 122 -3.27 -15.25 18.43
C PRO A 122 -1.98 -16.03 18.73
N THR A 123 -1.98 -16.97 19.68
CA THR A 123 -0.78 -17.73 20.12
C THR A 123 -0.66 -19.11 19.47
N LEU A 124 -1.54 -19.43 18.52
CA LEU A 124 -1.63 -20.76 17.89
C LEU A 124 -0.44 -21.16 16.99
N GLN A 125 0.56 -20.30 16.81
CA GLN A 125 1.66 -20.57 15.86
C GLN A 125 2.34 -21.94 16.05
N PRO A 126 2.67 -22.42 17.26
CA PRO A 126 3.24 -23.75 17.44
C PRO A 126 2.32 -24.89 16.93
N LEU A 127 1.01 -24.75 17.10
CA LEU A 127 0.03 -25.69 16.57
C LEU A 127 -0.05 -25.60 15.04
N LEU A 128 -0.08 -24.40 14.47
CA LEU A 128 -0.09 -24.21 13.02
C LEU A 128 1.15 -24.82 12.35
N ASN A 129 2.34 -24.66 12.96
CA ASN A 129 3.58 -25.28 12.50
C ASN A 129 3.46 -26.82 12.52
N ALA A 130 2.97 -27.41 13.62
CA ALA A 130 2.80 -28.85 13.76
C ALA A 130 1.84 -29.46 12.71
N TRP A 131 0.83 -28.70 12.27
CA TRP A 131 -0.16 -29.12 11.28
C TRP A 131 0.19 -28.76 9.83
N GLY A 132 1.35 -28.14 9.58
CA GLY A 132 1.79 -27.83 8.22
C GLY A 132 1.26 -26.50 7.65
N PHE A 133 0.71 -25.62 8.48
CA PHE A 133 0.12 -24.35 8.06
C PHE A 133 0.94 -23.11 8.45
N GLY A 134 2.02 -23.29 9.20
CA GLY A 134 2.84 -22.19 9.72
C GLY A 134 4.14 -21.98 8.96
N SER A 135 4.86 -20.91 9.29
CA SER A 135 6.07 -20.51 8.56
C SER A 135 7.28 -21.44 8.74
N GLU A 136 7.24 -22.34 9.74
CA GLU A 136 8.29 -23.32 10.02
C GLU A 136 7.93 -24.74 9.52
N SER A 137 6.88 -24.90 8.72
CA SER A 137 6.47 -26.20 8.20
C SER A 137 7.16 -26.64 6.90
N SER A 138 8.25 -25.98 6.51
CA SER A 138 9.02 -26.28 5.31
C SER A 138 10.41 -26.79 5.63
#